data_AF-A0AAW4D2B3-F1
#
_entry.id   AF-A0AAW4D2B3-F1
#
_cell.length_a   1.000
_cell.length_b   1.000
_cell.length_c   1.000
_cell.angle_alpha   90.00
_cell.angle_beta   90.00
_cell.angle_gamma   90.00
#
_symmetry.space_group_name_H-M   'P 1'
#
loop_
_entity.id
_entity.type
_entity.pdbx_description
1 polymer ?
#
loop_
_entity_poly.entity_id
_entity_poly.type
_entity_poly.pdbx_seq_one_letter_code
_entity_poly.pdbx_strand_id
1 'polypeptide(L)'
;MNVENILPVTVVAAISLFALKEIIEFFKRRGERKRKVTAYEQLLLEELRKNAWTVSSLKDMCQLVAEPDFVGISYYKSSAGSEKIRFNMGSHSESNALWPVHTSVFEKLYVGLAETDKDLFTAVSAVYEKFAEAKHVRDHFINFSEDDEIKHFVKGLNSYGTTRLEECELAMDALCRRITGGPLSEQKLRSYV
;
A
#
# COMPACT_ATOMS: atom_id res chain seq x y z
N MET A 1 -16.53 60.26 -37.03
CA MET A 1 -16.88 59.20 -36.05
C MET A 1 -15.66 59.01 -35.17
N ASN A 2 -15.67 59.67 -34.02
CA ASN A 2 -14.51 59.73 -33.12
C ASN A 2 -14.32 58.39 -32.41
N VAL A 3 -13.06 57.96 -32.39
CA VAL A 3 -12.59 56.68 -31.85
C VAL A 3 -12.40 56.77 -30.32
N GLU A 4 -13.19 57.59 -29.64
CA GLU A 4 -13.05 57.88 -28.19
C GLU A 4 -13.56 56.75 -27.28
N ASN A 5 -13.95 55.61 -27.84
CA ASN A 5 -14.46 54.45 -27.09
C ASN A 5 -13.44 53.30 -26.96
N ILE A 6 -12.16 53.55 -27.20
CA ILE A 6 -11.14 52.53 -27.02
C ILE A 6 -10.56 52.68 -25.62
N LEU A 7 -10.75 51.63 -24.81
CA LEU A 7 -10.19 51.45 -23.46
C LEU A 7 -8.85 52.17 -23.29
N PRO A 8 -8.67 52.96 -22.20
CA PRO A 8 -7.40 53.63 -21.94
C PRO A 8 -6.24 52.62 -22.04
N VAL A 9 -5.16 53.00 -22.72
CA VAL A 9 -4.00 52.12 -22.96
C VAL A 9 -3.49 51.50 -21.65
N THR A 10 -3.61 52.22 -20.55
CA THR A 10 -3.30 51.76 -19.19
C THR A 10 -4.17 50.59 -18.74
N VAL A 11 -5.46 50.58 -19.07
CA VAL A 11 -6.40 49.49 -18.75
C VAL A 11 -6.05 48.25 -19.57
N VAL A 12 -5.76 48.41 -20.86
CA VAL A 12 -5.33 47.30 -21.73
C VAL A 12 -4.02 46.68 -21.24
N ALA A 13 -3.05 47.53 -20.84
CA ALA A 13 -1.79 47.07 -20.26
C ALA A 13 -1.99 46.33 -18.93
N ALA A 14 -2.86 46.84 -18.04
CA ALA A 14 -3.16 46.20 -16.76
C ALA A 14 -3.83 44.82 -16.93
N ILE A 15 -4.81 44.71 -17.83
CA ILE A 15 -5.47 43.44 -18.16
C ILE A 15 -4.45 42.45 -18.73
N SER A 16 -3.58 42.90 -19.64
CA SER A 16 -2.56 42.04 -20.26
C SER A 16 -1.55 41.52 -19.22
N LEU A 17 -1.09 42.38 -18.32
CA LEU A 17 -0.20 41.99 -17.23
C LEU A 17 -0.86 41.01 -16.26
N PHE A 18 -2.13 41.24 -15.91
CA PHE A 18 -2.88 40.34 -15.05
C PHE A 18 -3.09 38.97 -15.71
N ALA A 19 -3.45 38.95 -16.99
CA ALA A 19 -3.59 37.71 -17.76
C ALA A 19 -2.27 36.94 -17.85
N LEU A 20 -1.16 37.64 -18.13
CA LEU A 20 0.18 37.01 -18.20
C LEU A 20 0.59 36.44 -16.85
N LYS A 21 0.33 37.16 -15.75
CA LYS A 21 0.57 36.69 -14.38
C LYS A 21 -0.24 35.43 -14.08
N GLU A 22 -1.53 35.43 -14.39
CA GLU A 22 -2.42 34.29 -14.12
C GLU A 22 -1.97 33.04 -14.92
N ILE A 23 -1.52 33.23 -16.17
CA ILE A 23 -0.95 32.15 -16.97
C ILE A 23 0.31 31.57 -16.32
N ILE A 24 1.23 32.43 -15.85
CA ILE A 24 2.46 31.98 -15.16
C ILE A 24 2.12 31.25 -13.86
N GLU A 25 1.19 31.79 -13.07
CA GLU A 25 0.72 31.15 -11.84
C GLU A 25 0.07 29.80 -12.12
N PHE A 26 -0.73 29.69 -13.18
CA PHE A 26 -1.35 28.44 -13.59
C PHE A 26 -0.29 27.37 -13.92
N PHE A 27 0.73 27.72 -14.71
CA PHE A 27 1.82 26.79 -15.02
C PHE A 27 2.62 26.39 -13.77
N LYS A 28 2.88 27.33 -12.87
CA LYS A 28 3.57 27.06 -11.60
C LYS A 28 2.77 26.09 -10.72
N ARG A 29 1.47 26.35 -10.53
CA ARG A 29 0.57 25.47 -9.75
C ARG A 29 0.49 24.07 -10.35
N ARG A 30 0.45 23.96 -11.69
CA ARG A 30 0.45 22.67 -12.38
C ARG A 30 1.76 21.90 -12.19
N GLY A 31 2.90 22.60 -12.22
CA GLY A 31 4.21 22.01 -11.94
C GLY A 31 4.36 21.53 -10.49
N GLU A 32 3.88 22.32 -9.52
CA GLU A 32 3.83 21.94 -8.10
C GLU A 32 2.96 20.70 -7.87
N ARG A 33 1.76 20.66 -8.46
CA ARG A 33 0.87 19.50 -8.40
C ARG A 33 1.54 18.25 -8.95
N LYS A 34 2.18 18.33 -10.12
CA LYS A 34 2.88 17.19 -10.73
C LYS A 34 4.00 16.66 -9.84
N ARG A 35 4.84 17.53 -9.29
CA ARG A 35 5.93 17.14 -8.37
C ARG A 35 5.39 16.46 -7.11
N LYS A 36 4.28 16.96 -6.55
CA LYS A 36 3.62 16.40 -5.38
C LYS A 36 3.09 14.98 -5.66
N VAL A 37 2.42 14.78 -6.80
CA VAL A 37 1.93 13.46 -7.23
C VAL A 37 3.10 12.48 -7.40
N THR A 38 4.17 12.89 -8.09
CA THR A 38 5.35 12.02 -8.29
C THR A 38 6.01 11.63 -6.96
N ALA A 39 6.07 12.54 -5.98
CA ALA A 39 6.59 12.21 -4.65
C ALA A 39 5.69 11.17 -3.94
N TYR A 40 4.36 11.31 -4.04
CA TYR A 40 3.42 10.34 -3.47
C TYR A 40 3.55 8.96 -4.13
N GLU A 41 3.64 8.91 -5.45
CA GLU A 41 3.86 7.69 -6.23
C GLU A 41 5.12 6.94 -5.77
N GLN A 42 6.24 7.65 -5.56
CA GLN A 42 7.48 7.04 -5.08
C GLN A 42 7.35 6.46 -3.67
N LEU A 43 6.72 7.18 -2.75
CA LEU A 43 6.49 6.72 -1.38
C LEU A 43 5.58 5.48 -1.36
N LEU A 44 4.52 5.49 -2.17
CA LEU A 44 3.61 4.36 -2.31
C LEU A 44 4.34 3.13 -2.86
N LEU A 45 5.17 3.30 -3.89
CA LEU A 45 5.95 2.19 -4.45
C LEU A 45 6.89 1.54 -3.42
N GLU A 46 7.54 2.33 -2.58
CA GLU A 46 8.40 1.79 -1.52
C GLU A 46 7.60 0.98 -0.50
N GLU A 47 6.41 1.44 -0.10
CA GLU A 47 5.54 0.71 0.83
C GLU A 47 4.97 -0.58 0.17
N LEU A 48 4.60 -0.52 -1.12
CA LEU A 48 4.20 -1.70 -1.90
C LEU A 48 5.30 -2.77 -1.92
N ARG A 49 6.55 -2.37 -2.14
CA ARG A 49 7.70 -3.29 -2.15
C ARG A 49 7.94 -3.95 -0.80
N LYS A 50 7.71 -3.23 0.31
CA LYS A 50 7.76 -3.79 1.68
C LYS A 50 6.67 -4.83 1.89
N ASN A 51 5.45 -4.49 1.49
CA ASN A 51 4.32 -5.38 1.69
C ASN A 51 4.35 -6.60 0.77
N ALA A 52 5.04 -6.54 -0.38
CA ALA A 52 5.12 -7.69 -1.29
C ALA A 52 5.81 -8.88 -0.63
N TRP A 53 6.88 -8.62 0.15
CA TRP A 53 7.53 -9.66 0.95
C TRP A 53 6.61 -10.20 2.04
N THR A 54 5.91 -9.31 2.74
CA THR A 54 4.99 -9.69 3.82
C THR A 54 3.84 -10.56 3.30
N VAL A 55 3.22 -10.17 2.18
CA VAL A 55 2.11 -10.91 1.57
C VAL A 55 2.58 -12.27 1.06
N SER A 56 3.72 -12.33 0.37
CA SER A 56 4.32 -13.61 -0.06
C SER A 56 4.59 -14.53 1.13
N SER A 57 5.22 -14.00 2.19
CA SER A 57 5.52 -14.77 3.40
C SER A 57 4.27 -15.29 4.10
N LEU A 58 3.18 -14.51 4.12
CA LEU A 58 1.90 -14.94 4.67
C LEU A 58 1.24 -16.04 3.81
N LYS A 59 1.41 -16.01 2.48
CA LYS A 59 0.92 -17.09 1.60
C LYS A 59 1.66 -18.39 1.86
N ASP A 60 2.98 -18.33 2.00
CA ASP A 60 3.78 -19.51 2.35
C ASP A 60 3.34 -20.10 3.70
N MET A 61 3.07 -19.25 4.69
CA MET A 61 2.50 -19.68 5.97
C MET A 61 1.10 -20.31 5.83
N CYS A 62 0.26 -19.80 4.93
CA CYS A 62 -1.06 -20.38 4.64
C CYS A 62 -0.92 -21.78 4.03
N GLN A 63 0.11 -22.02 3.21
CA GLN A 63 0.40 -23.34 2.66
C GLN A 63 0.90 -24.30 3.73
N LEU A 64 1.78 -23.86 4.64
CA LEU A 64 2.28 -24.69 5.74
C LEU A 64 1.16 -25.22 6.65
N VAL A 65 0.14 -24.42 6.95
CA VAL A 65 -0.99 -24.89 7.79
C VAL A 65 -1.90 -25.88 7.07
N ALA A 66 -1.78 -26.00 5.74
CA ALA A 66 -2.52 -26.97 4.94
C ALA A 66 -1.83 -28.34 4.85
N GLU A 67 -0.57 -28.44 5.30
CA GLU A 67 0.18 -29.68 5.19
C GLU A 67 -0.45 -30.82 6.01
N PRO A 68 -0.41 -32.06 5.53
CA PRO A 68 -1.05 -33.19 6.21
C PRO A 68 -0.46 -33.47 7.61
N ASP A 69 0.83 -33.20 7.79
CA ASP A 69 1.58 -33.43 9.03
C ASP A 69 1.57 -32.23 9.98
N PHE A 70 0.85 -31.17 9.65
CA PHE A 70 0.64 -30.02 10.51
C PHE A 70 -0.08 -30.41 11.81
N VAL A 71 0.55 -30.12 12.95
CA VAL A 71 0.05 -30.43 14.30
C VAL A 71 -0.47 -29.18 15.03
N GLY A 72 0.19 -28.03 14.85
CA GLY A 72 -0.24 -26.80 15.51
C GLY A 72 0.71 -25.63 15.29
N ILE A 73 0.31 -24.44 15.73
CA ILE A 73 1.13 -23.23 15.69
C ILE A 73 1.44 -22.68 17.09
N SER A 74 2.49 -21.88 17.18
CA SER A 74 2.85 -21.13 18.39
C SER A 74 3.45 -19.78 18.02
N TYR A 75 2.99 -18.71 18.67
CA TYR A 75 3.53 -17.37 18.51
C TYR A 75 4.56 -17.06 19.61
N TYR A 76 5.63 -16.36 19.24
CA TYR A 76 6.60 -15.85 20.21
C TYR A 76 7.32 -14.61 19.70
N LYS A 77 7.75 -13.76 20.62
CA LYS A 77 8.64 -12.62 20.35
C LYS A 77 10.08 -13.01 20.64
N SER A 78 10.98 -12.74 19.70
CA SER A 78 12.42 -12.91 19.94
C SER A 78 12.94 -11.86 20.93
N SER A 79 14.12 -12.11 21.50
CA SER A 79 14.83 -11.13 22.34
C SER A 79 15.16 -9.82 21.63
N ALA A 80 15.20 -9.83 20.29
CA ALA A 80 15.39 -8.64 19.46
C ALA A 80 14.06 -7.92 19.14
N GLY A 81 12.94 -8.37 19.69
CA GLY A 81 11.61 -7.79 19.47
C GLY A 81 10.92 -8.23 18.17
N SER A 82 11.54 -9.11 17.37
CA SER A 82 10.90 -9.63 16.16
C SER A 82 9.86 -10.70 16.48
N GLU A 83 8.69 -10.57 15.87
CA GLU A 83 7.58 -11.51 16.01
C GLU A 83 7.81 -12.71 15.10
N LYS A 84 7.53 -13.91 15.62
CA LYS A 84 7.70 -15.17 14.90
C LYS A 84 6.53 -16.10 15.17
N ILE A 85 6.19 -16.89 14.15
CA ILE A 85 5.31 -18.05 14.27
C ILE A 85 6.17 -19.31 14.13
N ARG A 86 5.91 -20.31 14.97
CA ARG A 86 6.43 -21.66 14.84
C ARG A 86 5.30 -22.57 14.38
N PHE A 87 5.54 -23.30 13.30
CA PHE A 87 4.69 -24.38 12.81
C PHE A 87 5.26 -25.69 13.33
N ASN A 88 4.48 -26.41 14.13
CA ASN A 88 4.85 -27.71 14.63
C ASN A 88 4.30 -28.76 13.66
N MET A 89 5.20 -29.44 12.97
CA MET A 89 4.89 -30.59 12.13
C MET A 89 5.14 -31.88 12.93
N GLY A 90 4.57 -33.00 12.49
CA GLY A 90 4.70 -34.28 13.22
C GLY A 90 6.15 -34.74 13.42
N SER A 91 7.08 -34.32 12.56
CA SER A 91 8.49 -34.76 12.56
C SER A 91 9.51 -33.65 12.83
N HIS A 92 9.14 -32.38 12.66
CA HIS A 92 10.03 -31.23 12.78
C HIS A 92 9.21 -29.96 13.09
N SER A 93 9.89 -28.84 13.32
CA SER A 93 9.21 -27.55 13.48
C SER A 93 9.87 -26.51 12.60
N GLU A 94 9.06 -25.74 11.87
CA GLU A 94 9.53 -24.60 11.09
C GLU A 94 9.19 -23.30 11.80
N SER A 95 10.00 -22.25 11.60
CA SER A 95 9.71 -20.95 12.17
C SER A 95 9.91 -19.84 11.17
N ASN A 96 8.85 -19.07 10.97
CA ASN A 96 8.84 -17.94 10.06
C ASN A 96 8.69 -16.63 10.82
N ALA A 97 9.32 -15.58 10.30
CA ALA A 97 9.14 -14.23 10.82
C ALA A 97 7.76 -13.71 10.44
N LEU A 98 7.03 -13.18 11.42
CA LEU A 98 5.70 -12.61 11.22
C LEU A 98 5.81 -11.11 10.94
N TRP A 99 6.14 -10.77 9.70
CA TRP A 99 6.33 -9.38 9.29
C TRP A 99 5.04 -8.57 9.43
N PRO A 100 5.10 -7.31 9.89
CA PRO A 100 3.92 -6.45 9.96
C PRO A 100 3.51 -5.99 8.56
N VAL A 101 2.21 -5.87 8.31
CA VAL A 101 1.69 -5.19 7.13
C VAL A 101 1.88 -3.68 7.31
N HIS A 102 2.58 -3.03 6.38
CA HIS A 102 2.92 -1.62 6.45
C HIS A 102 1.85 -0.75 5.77
N THR A 103 1.12 0.06 6.54
CA THR A 103 0.08 0.96 6.02
C THR A 103 0.34 2.45 6.31
N SER A 104 1.46 2.75 6.97
CA SER A 104 1.74 4.07 7.53
C SER A 104 1.88 5.17 6.46
N VAL A 105 2.45 4.83 5.31
CA VAL A 105 2.58 5.77 4.18
C VAL A 105 1.21 6.07 3.59
N PHE A 106 0.36 5.05 3.44
CA PHE A 106 -0.99 5.21 2.89
C PHE A 106 -1.81 6.16 3.76
N GLU A 107 -1.79 5.98 5.08
CA GLU A 107 -2.52 6.82 6.04
C GLU A 107 -2.06 8.29 6.00
N LYS A 108 -0.74 8.52 5.96
CA LYS A 108 -0.17 9.87 5.89
C LYS A 108 -0.48 10.59 4.58
N LEU A 109 -0.54 9.85 3.47
CA LEU A 109 -0.76 10.41 2.14
C LEU A 109 -2.25 10.52 1.77
N TYR A 110 -3.15 9.87 2.51
CA TYR A 110 -4.56 9.69 2.14
C TYR A 110 -5.29 11.00 1.84
N VAL A 111 -5.22 11.96 2.77
CA VAL A 111 -5.85 13.29 2.62
C VAL A 111 -5.19 14.08 1.48
N GLY A 112 -3.86 14.06 1.42
CA GLY A 112 -3.12 14.78 0.38
C GLY A 112 -3.41 14.25 -1.02
N LEU A 113 -3.63 12.95 -1.18
CA LEU A 113 -4.02 12.31 -2.43
C LEU A 113 -5.45 12.69 -2.83
N ALA A 114 -6.39 12.67 -1.89
CA ALA A 114 -7.78 13.04 -2.16
C ALA A 114 -7.92 14.46 -2.75
N GLU A 115 -7.09 15.40 -2.29
CA GLU A 115 -7.05 16.77 -2.80
C GLU A 115 -6.32 16.90 -4.14
N THR A 116 -5.31 16.06 -4.38
CA THR A 116 -4.34 16.27 -5.46
C THR A 116 -4.64 15.43 -6.70
N ASP A 117 -5.10 14.19 -6.55
CA ASP A 117 -5.38 13.28 -7.66
C ASP A 117 -6.43 12.24 -7.26
N LYS A 118 -7.67 12.46 -7.75
CA LYS A 118 -8.83 11.60 -7.45
C LYS A 118 -8.63 10.17 -7.97
N ASP A 119 -8.04 10.02 -9.14
CA ASP A 119 -7.95 8.70 -9.76
C ASP A 119 -6.87 7.87 -9.07
N LEU A 120 -5.73 8.49 -8.70
CA LEU A 120 -4.70 7.85 -7.90
C LEU A 120 -5.22 7.53 -6.49
N PHE A 121 -5.96 8.44 -5.86
CA PHE A 121 -6.62 8.21 -4.58
C PHE A 121 -7.54 6.97 -4.60
N THR A 122 -8.33 6.82 -5.66
CA THR A 122 -9.24 5.67 -5.83
C THR A 122 -8.46 4.36 -5.92
N ALA A 123 -7.38 4.33 -6.70
CA ALA A 123 -6.53 3.15 -6.84
C ALA A 123 -5.81 2.80 -5.53
N VAL A 124 -5.30 3.80 -4.82
CA VAL A 124 -4.65 3.64 -3.51
C VAL A 124 -5.63 3.11 -2.46
N SER A 125 -6.87 3.60 -2.46
CA SER A 125 -7.92 3.13 -1.54
C SER A 125 -8.24 1.65 -1.73
N ALA A 126 -8.31 1.18 -2.97
CA ALA A 126 -8.54 -0.24 -3.25
C ALA A 126 -7.43 -1.13 -2.69
N VAL A 127 -6.16 -0.70 -2.78
CA VAL A 127 -5.04 -1.44 -2.18
C VAL A 127 -5.07 -1.37 -0.67
N TYR A 128 -5.39 -0.21 -0.10
CA TYR A 128 -5.46 -0.02 1.35
C TYR A 128 -6.48 -0.96 2.01
N GLU A 129 -7.64 -1.14 1.38
CA GLU A 129 -8.65 -2.11 1.81
C GLU A 129 -8.09 -3.55 1.81
N LYS A 130 -7.34 -3.93 0.77
CA LYS A 130 -6.70 -5.26 0.71
C LYS A 130 -5.58 -5.44 1.73
N PHE A 131 -4.88 -4.38 2.12
CA PHE A 131 -3.94 -4.46 3.25
C PHE A 131 -4.63 -4.66 4.59
N ALA A 132 -5.85 -4.15 4.79
CA ALA A 132 -6.63 -4.47 5.97
C ALA A 132 -6.96 -5.98 6.04
N GLU A 133 -7.34 -6.59 4.92
CA GLU A 133 -7.56 -8.04 4.84
C GLU A 133 -6.25 -8.83 5.07
N ALA A 134 -5.13 -8.43 4.47
CA ALA A 134 -3.84 -9.07 4.72
C ALA A 134 -3.41 -8.97 6.19
N LYS A 135 -3.69 -7.84 6.84
CA LYS A 135 -3.48 -7.67 8.29
C LYS A 135 -4.38 -8.59 9.09
N HIS A 136 -5.64 -8.76 8.69
CA HIS A 136 -6.57 -9.67 9.34
C HIS A 136 -6.10 -11.14 9.23
N VAL A 137 -5.57 -11.57 8.08
CA VAL A 137 -4.94 -12.88 7.90
C VAL A 137 -3.74 -13.05 8.83
N ARG A 138 -2.88 -12.03 8.94
CA ARG A 138 -1.75 -12.03 9.88
C ARG A 138 -2.23 -12.19 11.33
N ASP A 139 -3.26 -11.45 11.72
CA ASP A 139 -3.79 -11.47 13.08
C ASP A 139 -4.45 -12.81 13.41
N HIS A 140 -5.04 -13.49 12.41
CA HIS A 140 -5.52 -14.87 12.57
C HIS A 140 -4.40 -15.85 12.98
N PHE A 141 -3.19 -15.74 12.42
CA PHE A 141 -2.07 -16.59 12.85
C PHE A 141 -1.71 -16.38 14.33
N ILE A 142 -1.85 -15.16 14.84
CA ILE A 142 -1.63 -14.87 16.27
C ILE A 142 -2.78 -15.47 17.08
N ASN A 143 -4.03 -15.19 16.70
CA ASN A 143 -5.21 -15.65 17.42
C ASN A 143 -5.28 -17.18 17.52
N PHE A 144 -5.02 -17.90 16.43
CA PHE A 144 -4.99 -19.37 16.43
C PHE A 144 -3.86 -19.97 17.28
N SER A 145 -2.83 -19.17 17.61
CA SER A 145 -1.72 -19.62 18.44
C SER A 145 -1.96 -19.39 19.93
N GLU A 146 -2.86 -18.49 20.29
CA GLU A 146 -3.18 -18.09 21.67
C GLU A 146 -4.49 -18.71 22.17
N ASP A 147 -5.45 -18.96 21.29
CA ASP A 147 -6.78 -19.47 21.64
C ASP A 147 -6.95 -20.93 21.21
N ASP A 148 -6.99 -21.81 22.21
CA ASP A 148 -7.12 -23.26 22.05
C ASP A 148 -8.51 -23.68 21.50
N GLU A 149 -9.56 -22.87 21.65
CA GLU A 149 -10.90 -23.18 21.12
C GLU A 149 -10.92 -23.07 19.59
N ILE A 150 -10.24 -22.07 19.05
CA ILE A 150 -10.24 -21.80 17.60
C ILE A 150 -9.07 -22.45 16.86
N LYS A 151 -8.05 -22.94 17.58
CA LYS A 151 -6.83 -23.56 17.03
C LYS A 151 -7.10 -24.69 16.04
N HIS A 152 -8.18 -25.44 16.22
CA HIS A 152 -8.59 -26.52 15.31
C HIS A 152 -9.10 -26.03 13.94
N PHE A 153 -9.50 -24.75 13.82
CA PHE A 153 -9.95 -24.15 12.56
C PHE A 153 -8.81 -23.58 11.70
N VAL A 154 -7.57 -23.64 12.18
CA VAL A 154 -6.40 -23.07 11.47
C VAL A 154 -6.23 -23.63 10.06
N LYS A 155 -6.66 -24.87 9.78
CA LYS A 155 -6.63 -25.44 8.42
C LYS A 155 -7.55 -24.68 7.44
N GLY A 156 -8.64 -24.08 7.92
CA GLY A 156 -9.51 -23.22 7.13
C GLY A 156 -8.83 -21.93 6.67
N LEU A 157 -7.80 -21.49 7.40
CA LEU A 157 -7.02 -20.28 7.08
C LEU A 157 -6.32 -20.39 5.73
N ASN A 158 -5.94 -21.59 5.29
CA ASN A 158 -5.31 -21.73 3.97
C ASN A 158 -6.24 -21.21 2.85
N SER A 159 -7.49 -21.66 2.84
CA SER A 159 -8.44 -21.29 1.80
C SER A 159 -8.78 -19.79 1.83
N TYR A 160 -9.16 -19.26 3.00
CA TYR A 160 -9.50 -17.85 3.16
C TYR A 160 -8.26 -16.94 2.97
N GLY A 161 -7.17 -17.26 3.65
CA GLY A 161 -5.94 -16.49 3.67
C GLY A 161 -5.30 -16.41 2.28
N THR A 162 -5.16 -17.53 1.58
CA THR A 162 -4.58 -17.55 0.24
C THR A 162 -5.40 -16.69 -0.73
N THR A 163 -6.74 -16.81 -0.73
CA THR A 163 -7.59 -15.98 -1.60
C THR A 163 -7.45 -14.48 -1.27
N ARG A 164 -7.46 -14.10 0.01
CA ARG A 164 -7.33 -12.68 0.39
C ARG A 164 -5.95 -12.10 0.05
N LEU A 165 -4.90 -12.89 0.22
CA LEU A 165 -3.54 -12.49 -0.10
C LEU A 165 -3.32 -12.40 -1.62
N GLU A 166 -3.92 -13.29 -2.42
CA GLU A 166 -3.92 -13.18 -3.88
C GLU A 166 -4.66 -11.94 -4.37
N GLU A 167 -5.84 -11.63 -3.81
CA GLU A 167 -6.55 -10.38 -4.09
C GLU A 167 -5.68 -9.16 -3.77
N CYS A 168 -4.91 -9.23 -2.68
CA CYS A 168 -3.97 -8.18 -2.28
C CYS A 168 -2.81 -8.04 -3.29
N GLU A 169 -2.18 -9.13 -3.71
CA GLU A 169 -1.11 -9.11 -4.73
C GLU A 169 -1.60 -8.50 -6.05
N LEU A 170 -2.79 -8.90 -6.50
CA LEU A 170 -3.40 -8.36 -7.72
C LEU A 170 -3.66 -6.85 -7.62
N ALA A 171 -4.18 -6.39 -6.47
CA ALA A 171 -4.39 -4.96 -6.24
C ALA A 171 -3.06 -4.18 -6.20
N MET A 172 -2.04 -4.74 -5.57
CA MET A 172 -0.69 -4.15 -5.53
C MET A 172 -0.06 -4.06 -6.92
N ASP A 173 -0.15 -5.12 -7.73
CA ASP A 173 0.38 -5.12 -9.10
C ASP A 173 -0.37 -4.12 -9.98
N ALA A 174 -1.70 -4.02 -9.84
CA ALA A 174 -2.50 -3.02 -10.54
C ALA A 174 -2.08 -1.58 -10.22
N LEU A 175 -1.86 -1.27 -8.93
CA LEU A 175 -1.36 0.05 -8.52
C LEU A 175 0.08 0.28 -8.99
N CYS A 176 0.95 -0.73 -8.92
CA CYS A 176 2.32 -0.63 -9.41
C CYS A 176 2.36 -0.33 -10.91
N ARG A 177 1.64 -1.10 -11.73
CA ARG A 177 1.54 -0.88 -13.19
C ARG A 177 1.01 0.50 -13.52
N ARG A 178 0.06 1.00 -12.73
CA ARG A 178 -0.47 2.34 -12.90
C ARG A 178 0.59 3.42 -12.68
N ILE A 179 1.48 3.23 -11.70
CA ILE A 179 2.52 4.20 -11.36
C ILE A 179 3.74 4.09 -12.29
N THR A 180 4.22 2.88 -12.57
CA THR A 180 5.50 2.64 -13.28
C THR A 180 5.32 2.24 -14.74
N GLY A 181 4.13 1.81 -15.15
CA GLY A 181 3.89 1.18 -16.44
C GLY A 181 4.31 -0.30 -16.51
N GLY A 182 4.85 -0.87 -15.43
CA GLY A 182 5.37 -2.24 -15.38
C GLY A 182 4.94 -3.02 -14.12
N PRO A 183 5.12 -4.35 -14.12
CA PRO A 183 4.78 -5.18 -12.96
C PRO A 183 5.69 -4.86 -11.77
N LEU A 184 5.25 -5.26 -10.58
CA LEU A 184 6.07 -5.15 -9.37
C LEU A 184 7.26 -6.11 -9.44
N SER A 185 8.44 -5.62 -9.85
CA SER A 185 9.61 -6.46 -10.12
C SER A 185 10.54 -6.68 -8.92
N GLU A 186 10.37 -5.94 -7.83
CA GLU A 186 11.27 -5.94 -6.68
C GLU A 186 10.52 -6.08 -5.36
N GLN A 187 10.95 -7.00 -4.51
CA GLN A 187 10.55 -7.08 -3.11
C GLN A 187 11.64 -6.46 -2.24
N LYS A 188 11.27 -5.68 -1.22
CA LYS A 188 12.24 -5.05 -0.31
C LYS A 188 11.91 -5.41 1.13
N LEU A 189 12.90 -5.90 1.88
CA LEU A 189 12.73 -6.15 3.31
C LEU A 189 12.79 -4.86 4.15
N ARG A 190 13.49 -3.84 3.64
CA ARG A 190 13.70 -2.53 4.30
C ARG A 190 13.69 -1.41 3.25
N SER A 191 13.18 -0.24 3.62
CA SER A 191 13.30 0.99 2.83
C SER A 191 13.97 2.09 3.65
N TYR A 192 14.44 3.13 2.98
CA TYR A 192 14.99 4.36 3.59
C TYR A 192 13.89 5.33 4.06
N VAL A 193 12.61 4.96 3.88
CA VAL A 193 11.41 5.67 4.34
C VAL A 193 10.84 5.02 5.58
#